data_AF-A0A852TFA4-F1
#
_entry.id   AF-A0A852TFA4-F1
#
_cell.length_a   1.000
_cell.length_b   1.000
_cell.length_c   1.000
_cell.angle_alpha   90.00
_cell.angle_beta   90.00
_cell.angle_gamma   90.00
#
_symmetry.space_group_name_H-M   'P 1'
#
loop_
_entity.id
_entity.type
_entity.pdbx_description
1 polymer ?
#
loop_
_entity_poly.entity_id
_entity_poly.type
_entity_poly.pdbx_seq_one_letter_code
_entity_poly.pdbx_strand_id
1 'polypeptide(L)' 'MGSKNKEEEFTPNEFFDIVKKAYDRGVSDQGVTVAKLIEDLKIDLMKMKAQ' A
#
# COMPACT_ATOMS: atom_id res chain seq x y z
N MET A 1 19.22 3.38 -29.42
CA MET A 1 19.98 3.83 -28.24
C MET A 1 19.00 4.37 -27.22
N GLY A 2 19.11 3.89 -25.97
CA GLY A 2 18.54 4.52 -24.79
C GLY A 2 17.09 4.15 -24.45
N SER A 3 16.87 2.90 -24.02
CA SER A 3 15.70 2.58 -23.19
C SER A 3 15.75 3.49 -21.95
N LYS A 4 14.82 4.43 -21.84
CA LYS A 4 14.67 5.27 -20.65
C LYS A 4 14.31 4.33 -19.50
N ASN A 5 15.26 4.09 -18.59
CA ASN A 5 14.96 3.55 -17.28
C ASN A 5 13.98 4.52 -16.64
N LYS A 6 12.69 4.15 -16.62
CA LYS A 6 11.74 4.71 -15.68
C LYS A 6 12.16 4.15 -14.33
N GLU A 7 13.00 4.89 -13.62
CA GLU A 7 12.93 4.83 -12.16
C GLU A 7 11.50 5.25 -11.84
N GLU A 8 10.66 4.29 -11.44
CA GLU A 8 9.28 4.52 -11.05
C GLU A 8 9.32 5.35 -9.76
N GLU A 9 9.37 6.67 -9.92
CA GLU A 9 9.23 7.62 -8.83
C GLU A 9 7.90 7.33 -8.13
N PHE A 10 7.99 6.84 -6.89
CA PHE A 10 6.87 6.61 -5.99
C PHE A 10 5.90 7.78 -6.07
N THR A 11 4.70 7.53 -6.59
CA THR A 11 3.72 8.60 -6.63
C THR A 11 3.09 8.70 -5.25
N PRO A 12 3.00 9.89 -4.63
CA PRO A 12 2.30 10.07 -3.35
C PRO A 12 0.88 9.48 -3.36
N ASN A 13 0.28 9.37 -4.54
CA ASN A 13 -1.03 8.76 -4.77
C ASN A 13 -1.09 7.27 -4.39
N GLU A 14 -0.03 6.49 -4.64
CA GLU A 14 -0.01 5.05 -4.32
C GLU A 14 0.03 4.78 -2.82
N PHE A 15 0.78 5.59 -2.07
CA PHE A 15 0.77 5.53 -0.60
C PHE A 15 -0.63 5.85 -0.05
N PHE A 16 -1.24 6.93 -0.54
CA PHE A 16 -2.59 7.32 -0.11
C PHE A 16 -3.63 6.25 -0.43
N ASP A 17 -3.54 5.59 -1.60
CA ASP A 17 -4.44 4.52 -1.99
C ASP A 17 -4.30 3.28 -1.10
N ILE A 18 -3.08 2.92 -0.70
CA ILE A 18 -2.82 1.80 0.22
C ILE A 18 -3.42 2.09 1.61
N VAL A 19 -3.18 3.29 2.15
CA VAL A 19 -3.71 3.68 3.47
C VAL A 19 -5.23 3.75 3.44
N LYS A 20 -5.82 4.30 2.37
CA LYS A 20 -7.27 4.37 2.20
C LYS A 20 -7.92 2.99 2.14
N LYS A 21 -7.34 2.06 1.38
CA LYS A 21 -7.83 0.67 1.32
C LYS A 21 -7.83 -0.01 2.68
N ALA A 22 -6.77 0.19 3.48
CA ALA A 22 -6.70 -0.36 4.84
C ALA A 22 -7.78 0.22 5.76
N TYR A 23 -8.03 1.53 5.65
CA TYR A 23 -9.11 2.19 6.41
C TYR A 23 -10.49 1.67 6.00
N ASP A 24 -10.79 1.66 4.71
CA ASP A 24 -12.09 1.21 4.18
C ASP A 24 -12.38 -0.24 4.60
N ARG A 25 -11.37 -1.10 4.60
CA ARG A 25 -11.46 -2.48 5.06
C ARG A 25 -11.78 -2.58 6.55
N GLY A 26 -11.14 -1.74 7.38
CA GLY A 26 -11.40 -1.71 8.82
C GLY A 26 -12.79 -1.19 9.20
N VAL A 27 -13.40 -0.35 8.35
CA VAL A 27 -14.76 0.15 8.55
C VAL A 27 -15.81 -0.86 8.07
N SER A 28 -15.52 -1.62 7.01
CA SER A 28 -16.49 -2.48 6.33
C SER A 28 -16.52 -3.93 6.84
N ASP A 29 -15.43 -4.45 7.38
CA ASP A 29 -15.31 -5.86 7.78
C ASP A 29 -15.38 -6.04 9.31
N GLN A 30 -16.50 -6.61 9.79
CA GLN A 30 -16.74 -6.88 11.22
C GLN A 30 -15.82 -7.97 11.80
N GLY A 31 -15.14 -8.76 10.97
CA GLY A 31 -14.22 -9.83 11.40
C GLY A 31 -12.76 -9.39 11.47
N VAL A 32 -12.43 -8.20 10.98
CA VAL A 32 -11.06 -7.69 10.92
C VAL A 32 -10.68 -7.02 12.24
N THR A 33 -9.51 -7.39 12.76
CA THR A 33 -8.92 -6.72 13.92
C THR A 33 -7.96 -5.61 13.47
N VAL A 34 -7.77 -4.61 14.32
CA VAL A 34 -6.77 -3.55 14.11
C VAL A 34 -5.36 -4.14 13.92
N ALA A 35 -5.03 -5.20 14.66
CA ALA A 35 -3.74 -5.89 14.51
C ALA A 35 -3.55 -6.46 13.11
N LYS A 36 -4.60 -7.09 12.54
CA LYS A 36 -4.55 -7.64 11.19
C LYS A 36 -4.44 -6.54 10.12
N LEU A 37 -5.14 -5.42 10.30
CA LEU A 37 -5.01 -4.24 9.42
C LEU A 37 -3.59 -3.69 9.40
N ILE A 38 -2.94 -3.58 10.57
CA ILE A 38 -1.58 -3.08 10.67
C ILE A 38 -0.58 -4.06 10.03
N GLU A 39 -0.78 -5.37 10.19
CA GLU A 39 0.05 -6.39 9.55
C GLU A 39 -0.06 -6.31 8.02
N ASP A 40 -1.28 -6.28 7.49
CA ASP A 40 -1.53 -6.20 6.05
C ASP A 40 -0.99 -4.89 5.46
N LEU A 41 -1.20 -3.76 6.15
CA LEU A 41 -0.68 -2.45 5.74
C LEU A 41 0.86 -2.44 5.68
N LYS A 42 1.55 -3.06 6.63
CA LYS A 42 3.02 -3.17 6.60
C LYS A 42 3.49 -3.99 5.40
N ILE A 43 2.79 -5.07 5.07
CA ILE A 43 3.12 -5.91 3.91
C ILE A 43 2.96 -5.10 2.61
N ASP A 44 1.86 -4.37 2.47
CA ASP A 44 1.59 -3.58 1.27
C ASP A 44 2.58 -2.42 1.11
N LEU A 45 2.95 -1.74 2.20
CA LEU A 45 4.00 -0.72 2.19
C LEU A 45 5.41 -1.30 1.91
N MET A 46 5.70 -2.52 2.37
CA MET A 46 6.98 -3.18 2.06
C MET A 46 7.07 -3.61 0.59
N LYS A 47 5.96 -4.08 0.01
CA LYS A 47 5.89 -4.39 -1.42
C LYS A 47 6.12 -3.14 -2.27
N MET A 48 5.65 -1.99 -1.79
CA MET A 48 5.97 -0.69 -2.39
C MET A 48 7.48 -0.41 -2.35
N LYS A 49 8.18 -0.72 -1.24
CA LYS A 49 9.64 -0.50 -1.12
C LYS A 49 10.50 -1.50 -1.92
N ALA A 50 9.97 -2.66 -2.27
CA ALA A 50 10.72 -3.78 -2.86
C ALA A 50 10.69 -3.81 -4.40
N GLN A 51 10.15 -2.78 -5.04
CA GLN A 51 10.14 -2.59 -6.50
C GLN A 51 11.24 -1.65 -6.94
#